data_AF-A0A1Q4P574-F1
#
_entry.id   AF-A0A1Q4P574-F1
#
_cell.length_a   1.000
_cell.length_b   1.000
_cell.length_c   1.000
_cell.angle_alpha   90.00
_cell.angle_beta   90.00
_cell.angle_gamma   90.00
#
_symmetry.space_group_name_H-M   'P 1'
#
loop_
_entity.id
_entity.type
_entity.pdbx_description
1 polymer ?
#
loop_
_entity_poly.entity_id
_entity_poly.type
_entity_poly.pdbx_seq_one_letter_code
_entity_poly.pdbx_strand_id
1 'polypeptide(L)'
;MTKTTNNVAVQTLQLLKEKLNDWRNGTEPAWRSTWPVFERLIIRHDEMQAVYAELGEMMLTTQQLWVFMEQCVFAGAFGTAEQHAALRAEHDELTSLNEEISIMSIKLAQRLRRRSDILNRNGSFSIDRIVRLTDYLDAAGSENGLYRSFIQPKLEELNDFDLKYWPDIADVLQTLGEEPVEIEFLDDASEAIISARRPSLTDFFKNFFSHLHDVSDGSYCLLPKEFRISDGGIATLANILCDLAPERMLDEGYVKRLRQRLREQNFTAVW
;
A
#
# COMPACT_ATOMS: atom_id res chain seq x y z
N MET A 1 -36.47 -16.48 -11.40
CA MET A 1 -34.99 -16.45 -11.39
C MET A 1 -34.40 -15.93 -12.69
N THR A 2 -34.69 -16.52 -13.86
CA THR A 2 -34.08 -16.13 -15.16
C THR A 2 -34.21 -14.64 -15.55
N LYS A 3 -35.32 -13.95 -15.26
CA LYS A 3 -35.48 -12.52 -15.58
C LYS A 3 -34.59 -11.58 -14.73
N THR A 4 -34.41 -11.88 -13.45
CA THR A 4 -33.61 -11.06 -12.53
C THR A 4 -32.12 -11.21 -12.83
N THR A 5 -31.66 -12.46 -13.03
CA THR A 5 -30.28 -12.77 -13.44
C THR A 5 -29.90 -12.07 -14.74
N ASN A 6 -30.79 -12.14 -15.74
CA ASN A 6 -30.54 -11.52 -17.05
C ASN A 6 -30.51 -9.99 -16.98
N ASN A 7 -31.22 -9.39 -16.00
CA ASN A 7 -31.17 -7.95 -15.75
C ASN A 7 -29.83 -7.54 -15.11
N VAL A 8 -29.38 -8.25 -14.06
CA VAL A 8 -28.09 -7.98 -13.40
C VAL A 8 -26.92 -8.12 -14.37
N ALA A 9 -26.89 -9.19 -15.18
CA ALA A 9 -25.84 -9.40 -16.18
C ALA A 9 -25.74 -8.22 -17.17
N VAL A 10 -26.86 -7.84 -17.79
CA VAL A 10 -26.91 -6.71 -18.74
C VAL A 10 -26.51 -5.40 -18.06
N GLN A 11 -26.99 -5.16 -16.84
CA GLN A 11 -26.66 -3.96 -16.07
C GLN A 11 -25.16 -3.90 -15.73
N THR A 12 -24.57 -4.99 -15.24
CA THR A 12 -23.14 -5.08 -14.95
C THR A 12 -22.29 -4.85 -16.19
N LEU A 13 -22.64 -5.50 -17.31
CA LEU A 13 -21.92 -5.33 -18.57
C LEU A 13 -21.94 -3.88 -19.05
N GLN A 14 -23.09 -3.23 -18.95
CA GLN A 14 -23.25 -1.83 -19.31
C GLN A 14 -22.40 -0.92 -18.42
N LEU A 15 -22.45 -1.13 -17.10
CA LEU A 15 -21.63 -0.38 -16.13
C LEU A 15 -20.13 -0.52 -16.43
N LEU A 16 -19.64 -1.74 -16.68
CA LEU A 16 -18.24 -1.97 -17.02
C LEU A 16 -17.82 -1.23 -18.29
N LYS A 17 -18.66 -1.25 -19.34
CA LYS A 17 -18.40 -0.56 -20.61
C LYS A 17 -18.40 0.96 -20.45
N GLU A 18 -19.38 1.51 -19.74
CA GLU A 18 -19.47 2.95 -19.46
C GLU A 18 -18.25 3.43 -18.66
N LYS A 19 -17.92 2.74 -17.57
CA LYS A 19 -16.79 3.10 -16.71
C LYS A 19 -15.45 2.96 -17.41
N LEU A 20 -15.24 1.90 -18.20
CA LEU A 20 -14.05 1.77 -19.03
C LEU A 20 -13.95 2.92 -20.04
N ASN A 21 -15.06 3.29 -20.70
CA ASN A 21 -15.06 4.39 -21.64
C ASN A 21 -14.74 5.73 -20.96
N ASP A 22 -15.34 6.00 -19.80
CA ASP A 22 -15.08 7.21 -19.02
C ASP A 22 -13.61 7.29 -18.59
N TRP A 23 -13.04 6.20 -18.07
CA TRP A 23 -11.66 6.16 -17.61
C TRP A 23 -10.62 6.14 -18.73
N ARG A 24 -10.99 5.70 -19.93
CA ARG A 24 -10.09 5.61 -21.09
C ARG A 24 -10.16 6.82 -22.00
N ASN A 25 -11.37 7.30 -22.28
CA ASN A 25 -11.68 8.31 -23.31
C ASN A 25 -12.28 9.59 -22.73
N GLY A 26 -12.44 9.69 -21.40
CA GLY A 26 -12.90 10.90 -20.72
C GLY A 26 -11.88 12.04 -20.79
N THR A 27 -12.24 13.18 -20.19
CA THR A 27 -11.41 14.39 -20.16
C THR A 27 -10.07 14.18 -19.44
N GLU A 28 -10.05 13.27 -18.46
CA GLU A 28 -8.85 12.89 -17.71
C GLU A 28 -8.77 11.35 -17.66
N PRO A 29 -8.02 10.72 -18.58
CA PRO A 29 -7.83 9.27 -18.54
C PRO A 29 -7.17 8.83 -17.24
N ALA A 30 -7.74 7.83 -16.57
CA ALA A 30 -7.32 7.37 -15.25
C ALA A 30 -7.13 5.85 -15.20
N TRP A 31 -6.33 5.40 -14.23
CA TRP A 31 -6.19 3.98 -13.87
C TRP A 31 -5.85 3.04 -15.03
N ARG A 32 -4.87 3.40 -15.88
CA ARG A 32 -4.48 2.64 -17.09
C ARG A 32 -4.23 1.16 -16.83
N SER A 33 -3.65 0.81 -15.69
CA SER A 33 -3.37 -0.57 -15.28
C SER A 33 -4.64 -1.43 -15.10
N THR A 34 -5.81 -0.80 -14.93
CA THR A 34 -7.09 -1.49 -14.77
C THR A 34 -7.76 -1.84 -16.10
N TRP A 35 -7.42 -1.16 -17.19
CA TRP A 35 -8.12 -1.30 -18.48
C TRP A 35 -8.10 -2.74 -19.03
N PRO A 36 -6.98 -3.48 -18.99
CA PRO A 36 -6.99 -4.88 -19.42
C PRO A 36 -7.93 -5.76 -18.59
N VAL A 37 -8.11 -5.46 -17.30
CA VAL A 37 -9.02 -6.21 -16.43
C VAL A 37 -10.48 -5.95 -16.81
N PHE A 38 -10.84 -4.69 -17.10
CA PHE A 38 -12.17 -4.37 -17.65
C PHE A 38 -12.42 -5.10 -18.96
N GLU A 39 -11.48 -5.02 -19.91
CA GLU A 39 -11.61 -5.68 -21.21
C GLU A 39 -11.82 -7.18 -21.04
N ARG A 40 -11.08 -7.84 -20.14
CA ARG A 40 -11.30 -9.26 -19.80
C ARG A 40 -12.67 -9.53 -19.21
N LEU A 41 -13.11 -8.77 -18.21
CA LEU A 41 -14.44 -8.92 -17.59
C LEU A 41 -15.58 -8.71 -18.60
N ILE A 42 -15.41 -7.80 -19.55
CA ILE A 42 -16.38 -7.53 -20.62
C ILE A 42 -16.38 -8.67 -21.65
N ILE A 43 -15.21 -9.15 -22.09
CA ILE A 43 -15.06 -10.20 -23.10
C ILE A 43 -15.55 -11.54 -22.55
N ARG A 44 -15.19 -11.88 -21.31
CA ARG A 44 -15.51 -13.14 -20.63
C ARG A 44 -16.77 -13.04 -19.78
N HIS A 45 -17.60 -12.03 -20.02
CA HIS A 45 -18.83 -11.77 -19.26
C HIS A 45 -19.78 -12.98 -19.21
N ASP A 46 -19.86 -13.75 -20.29
CA ASP A 46 -20.74 -14.93 -20.36
C ASP A 46 -20.34 -16.04 -19.36
N GLU A 47 -19.07 -16.10 -18.95
CA GLU A 47 -18.61 -17.05 -17.92
C GLU A 47 -19.17 -16.70 -16.53
N MET A 48 -19.58 -15.45 -16.30
CA MET A 48 -20.05 -14.95 -15.01
C MET A 48 -21.55 -15.21 -14.75
N GLN A 49 -22.24 -16.00 -15.57
CA GLN A 49 -23.69 -16.25 -15.42
C GLN A 49 -24.10 -16.72 -14.01
N ALA A 50 -23.34 -17.65 -13.42
CA ALA A 50 -23.58 -18.12 -12.05
C ALA A 50 -23.37 -17.01 -11.01
N VAL A 51 -22.33 -16.18 -11.20
CA VAL A 51 -22.05 -15.02 -10.34
C VAL A 51 -23.21 -14.02 -10.41
N TYR A 52 -23.72 -13.72 -11.60
CA TYR A 52 -24.87 -12.82 -11.76
C TYR A 52 -26.16 -13.36 -11.16
N ALA A 53 -26.32 -14.69 -11.12
CA ALA A 53 -27.45 -15.30 -10.44
C ALA A 53 -27.38 -15.05 -8.94
N GLU A 54 -26.22 -15.29 -8.32
CA GLU A 54 -25.98 -15.02 -6.89
C GLU A 54 -26.18 -13.53 -6.55
N LEU A 55 -25.56 -12.63 -7.32
CA LEU A 55 -25.71 -11.18 -7.11
C LEU A 55 -27.16 -10.71 -7.24
N GLY A 56 -27.93 -11.34 -8.13
CA GLY A 56 -29.36 -11.05 -8.30
C GLY A 56 -30.23 -11.47 -7.13
N GLU A 57 -29.82 -12.47 -6.35
CA GLU A 57 -30.50 -12.86 -5.11
C GLU A 57 -30.23 -11.88 -3.97
N MET A 58 -29.07 -11.22 -3.99
CA MET A 58 -28.66 -10.24 -2.97
C MET A 58 -29.34 -8.88 -3.11
N MET A 59 -30.08 -8.64 -4.20
CA MET A 59 -30.83 -7.39 -4.47
C MET A 59 -29.97 -6.12 -4.32
N LEU A 60 -28.72 -6.16 -4.80
CA LEU A 60 -27.81 -5.02 -4.75
C LEU A 60 -28.34 -3.84 -5.56
N THR A 61 -28.08 -2.62 -5.08
CA THR A 61 -28.29 -1.42 -5.88
C THR A 61 -27.25 -1.32 -7.00
N THR A 62 -27.51 -0.48 -8.02
CA THR A 62 -26.55 -0.19 -9.09
C THR A 62 -25.19 0.28 -8.55
N GLN A 63 -25.20 1.10 -7.50
CA GLN A 63 -23.98 1.60 -6.86
C GLN A 63 -23.21 0.48 -6.16
N GLN A 64 -23.90 -0.39 -5.43
CA GLN A 64 -23.27 -1.53 -4.75
C GLN A 64 -22.71 -2.55 -5.75
N LEU A 65 -23.43 -2.79 -6.83
CA LEU A 65 -22.96 -3.62 -7.95
C LEU A 65 -21.69 -3.03 -8.57
N TRP A 66 -21.64 -1.71 -8.76
CA TRP A 66 -20.43 -1.04 -9.22
C TRP A 66 -19.28 -1.19 -8.22
N VAL A 67 -19.49 -0.92 -6.93
CA VAL A 67 -18.46 -1.06 -5.89
C VAL A 67 -17.88 -2.47 -5.88
N PHE A 68 -18.73 -3.50 -5.96
CA PHE A 68 -18.29 -4.88 -6.08
C PHE A 68 -17.38 -5.11 -7.30
N MET A 69 -17.81 -4.63 -8.48
CA MET A 69 -17.05 -4.78 -9.71
C MET A 69 -15.74 -3.98 -9.70
N GLU A 70 -15.74 -2.81 -9.08
CA GLU A 70 -14.56 -1.97 -8.87
C GLU A 70 -13.52 -2.70 -8.01
N GLN A 71 -13.94 -3.34 -6.91
CA GLN A 71 -13.04 -4.16 -6.10
C GLN A 71 -12.49 -5.36 -6.87
N CYS A 72 -13.30 -6.00 -7.72
CA CYS A 72 -12.83 -7.07 -8.61
C CYS A 72 -11.76 -6.55 -9.58
N VAL A 73 -12.02 -5.40 -10.22
CA VAL A 73 -11.09 -4.77 -11.16
C VAL A 73 -9.77 -4.41 -10.46
N PHE A 74 -9.83 -3.80 -9.28
CA PHE A 74 -8.64 -3.42 -8.53
C PHE A 74 -7.87 -4.63 -8.04
N ALA A 75 -8.52 -5.67 -7.55
CA ALA A 75 -7.84 -6.91 -7.18
C ALA A 75 -7.15 -7.57 -8.40
N GLY A 76 -7.80 -7.59 -9.57
CA GLY A 76 -7.19 -8.12 -10.80
C GLY A 76 -6.04 -7.26 -11.36
N ALA A 77 -6.11 -5.94 -11.17
CA ALA A 77 -5.12 -5.00 -11.69
C ALA A 77 -3.92 -4.88 -10.76
N PHE A 78 -4.15 -4.93 -9.44
CA PHE A 78 -3.16 -4.62 -8.42
C PHE A 78 -2.72 -5.81 -7.58
N GLY A 79 -3.52 -6.87 -7.52
CA GLY A 79 -3.16 -8.14 -6.86
C GLY A 79 -2.27 -9.07 -7.69
N THR A 80 -1.45 -8.52 -8.60
CA THR A 80 -0.62 -9.32 -9.53
C THR A 80 0.66 -9.80 -8.86
N ALA A 81 1.22 -10.92 -9.33
CA ALA A 81 2.48 -11.44 -8.82
C ALA A 81 3.64 -10.44 -8.98
N GLU A 82 3.63 -9.64 -10.05
CA GLU A 82 4.61 -8.59 -10.32
C GLU A 82 4.52 -7.47 -9.29
N GLN A 83 3.31 -6.98 -9.00
CA GLN A 83 3.13 -5.92 -7.99
C GLN A 83 3.42 -6.41 -6.57
N HIS A 84 3.02 -7.64 -6.24
CA HIS A 84 3.41 -8.24 -4.96
C HIS A 84 4.93 -8.47 -4.85
N ALA A 85 5.63 -8.71 -5.97
CA ALA A 85 7.08 -8.81 -5.98
C ALA A 85 7.75 -7.44 -5.83
N ALA A 86 7.22 -6.40 -6.49
CA ALA A 86 7.68 -5.03 -6.34
C ALA A 86 7.50 -4.54 -4.90
N LEU A 87 6.32 -4.75 -4.30
CA LEU A 87 6.05 -4.38 -2.90
C LEU A 87 7.03 -5.03 -1.93
N ARG A 88 7.36 -6.32 -2.12
CA ARG A 88 8.37 -7.01 -1.31
C ARG A 88 9.77 -6.42 -1.50
N ALA A 89 10.15 -6.15 -2.75
CA ALA A 89 11.45 -5.56 -3.04
C ALA A 89 11.60 -4.16 -2.42
N GLU A 90 10.57 -3.33 -2.51
CA GLU A 90 10.55 -1.99 -1.88
C GLU A 90 10.59 -2.08 -0.35
N HIS A 91 9.87 -3.03 0.25
CA HIS A 91 9.94 -3.26 1.69
C HIS A 91 11.34 -3.72 2.14
N ASP A 92 11.96 -4.65 1.41
CA ASP A 92 13.31 -5.14 1.69
C ASP A 92 14.35 -4.01 1.53
N GLU A 93 14.21 -3.18 0.49
CA GLU A 93 15.06 -2.00 0.26
C GLU A 93 14.90 -0.98 1.40
N LEU A 94 13.66 -0.65 1.79
CA LEU A 94 13.38 0.28 2.87
C LEU A 94 13.95 -0.22 4.21
N THR A 95 13.83 -1.52 4.48
CA THR A 95 14.43 -2.15 5.67
C THR A 95 15.95 -1.98 5.66
N SER A 96 16.60 -2.28 4.53
CA SER A 96 18.05 -2.13 4.37
C SER A 96 18.48 -0.66 4.53
N LEU A 97 17.73 0.28 3.95
CA LEU A 97 18.02 1.72 4.06
C LEU A 97 17.94 2.20 5.51
N ASN A 98 16.94 1.76 6.27
CA ASN A 98 16.81 2.13 7.68
C ASN A 98 17.99 1.62 8.51
N GLU A 99 18.43 0.37 8.30
CA GLU A 99 19.63 -0.18 8.95
C GLU A 99 20.90 0.59 8.56
N GLU A 100 21.06 0.92 7.28
CA GLU A 100 22.20 1.68 6.78
C GLU A 100 22.25 3.09 7.36
N ILE A 101 21.11 3.80 7.41
CA ILE A 101 21.00 5.13 8.02
C ILE A 101 21.44 5.07 9.48
N SER A 102 20.98 4.06 10.24
CA SER A 102 21.37 3.86 11.63
C SER A 102 22.90 3.69 11.77
N ILE A 103 23.48 2.74 11.03
CA ILE A 103 24.91 2.44 11.07
C ILE A 103 25.75 3.65 10.67
N MET A 104 25.37 4.34 9.59
CA MET A 104 26.10 5.51 9.10
C MET A 104 26.05 6.67 10.09
N SER A 105 24.91 6.90 10.73
CA SER A 105 24.74 7.96 11.73
C SER A 105 25.63 7.73 12.96
N ILE A 106 25.64 6.52 13.51
CA ILE A 106 26.52 6.14 14.64
C ILE A 106 27.99 6.27 14.24
N LYS A 107 28.35 5.77 13.06
CA LYS A 107 29.74 5.81 12.58
C LYS A 107 30.21 7.25 12.38
N LEU A 108 29.36 8.12 11.83
CA LEU A 108 29.68 9.54 11.65
C LEU A 108 29.83 10.24 13.01
N ALA A 109 28.92 10.00 13.96
CA ALA A 109 29.01 10.50 15.33
C ALA A 109 30.36 10.14 15.98
N GLN A 110 30.79 8.87 15.88
CA GLN A 110 32.10 8.43 16.39
C GLN A 110 33.27 9.17 15.74
N ARG A 111 33.22 9.43 14.42
CA ARG A 111 34.26 10.20 13.71
C ARG A 111 34.29 11.65 14.15
N LEU A 112 33.13 12.26 14.38
CA LEU A 112 33.02 13.64 14.85
C LEU A 112 33.57 13.78 16.27
N ARG A 113 33.23 12.86 17.18
CA ARG A 113 33.82 12.80 18.54
C ARG A 113 35.33 12.66 18.47
N ARG A 114 35.84 11.71 17.66
CA ARG A 114 37.29 11.52 17.50
C ARG A 114 37.98 12.77 16.94
N ARG A 115 37.36 13.47 16.00
CA ARG A 115 37.87 14.75 15.48
C ARG A 115 37.95 15.79 16.60
N SER A 116 36.90 15.91 17.42
CA SER A 116 36.86 16.80 18.59
C SER A 116 37.99 16.48 19.58
N ASP A 117 38.20 15.21 19.92
CA ASP A 117 39.27 14.78 20.84
C ASP A 117 40.68 15.15 20.35
N ILE A 118 40.92 15.11 19.04
CA ILE A 118 42.22 15.47 18.46
C ILE A 118 42.45 16.97 18.61
N LEU A 119 41.45 17.79 18.26
CA LEU A 119 41.52 19.25 18.36
C LEU A 119 41.68 19.71 19.82
N ASN A 120 40.94 19.10 20.75
CA ASN A 120 41.00 19.45 22.16
C ASN A 120 42.34 19.05 22.83
N ARG A 121 43.01 18.01 22.33
CA ARG A 121 44.32 17.59 22.84
C ARG A 121 45.49 18.31 22.20
N ASN A 122 45.34 18.78 20.95
CA ASN A 122 46.43 19.36 20.18
C ASN A 122 46.08 20.79 19.73
N GLY A 123 46.64 21.78 20.42
CA GLY A 123 46.48 23.20 20.08
C GLY A 123 47.18 23.64 18.80
N SER A 124 47.89 22.76 18.10
CA SER A 124 48.58 23.08 16.84
C SER A 124 47.64 23.09 15.64
N PHE A 125 46.39 22.63 15.79
CA PHE A 125 45.43 22.50 14.71
C PHE A 125 44.14 23.25 15.03
N SER A 126 43.64 24.02 14.07
CA SER A 126 42.29 24.58 14.07
C SER A 126 41.59 24.20 12.77
N ILE A 127 40.26 24.11 12.82
CA ILE A 127 39.44 23.84 11.64
C ILE A 127 38.33 24.89 11.64
N ASP A 128 38.20 25.60 10.53
CA ASP A 128 37.04 26.47 10.31
C ASP A 128 35.83 25.60 9.96
N ARG A 129 34.78 25.67 10.79
CA ARG A 129 33.56 24.88 10.62
C ARG A 129 32.39 25.52 11.35
N ILE A 130 31.19 25.17 10.91
CA ILE A 130 29.98 25.44 11.67
C ILE A 130 29.99 24.64 12.97
N VAL A 131 29.77 25.32 14.10
CA VAL A 131 29.82 24.71 15.44
C VAL A 131 28.44 24.72 16.12
N ARG A 132 27.65 25.78 15.98
CA ARG A 132 26.31 25.83 16.58
C ARG A 132 25.32 25.04 15.75
N LEU A 133 24.39 24.37 16.42
CA LEU A 133 23.31 23.65 15.75
C LEU A 133 22.41 24.59 14.94
N THR A 134 22.13 25.79 15.46
CA THR A 134 21.32 26.82 14.80
C THR A 134 21.94 27.28 13.47
N ASP A 135 23.26 27.43 13.41
CA ASP A 135 23.97 27.77 12.17
C ASP A 135 23.79 26.70 11.07
N TYR A 136 23.69 25.40 11.43
CA TYR A 136 23.36 24.33 10.46
C TYR A 136 21.92 24.45 9.96
N LEU A 137 20.98 24.78 10.86
CA LEU A 137 19.57 24.99 10.49
C LEU A 137 19.43 26.20 9.56
N ASP A 138 20.14 27.29 9.83
CA ASP A 138 20.15 28.49 9.00
C ASP A 138 20.73 28.22 7.60
N ALA A 139 21.83 27.47 7.54
CA ALA A 139 22.41 27.07 6.26
C ALA A 139 21.45 26.19 5.44
N ALA A 140 20.83 25.18 6.06
CA ALA A 140 19.89 24.28 5.40
C ALA A 140 18.55 24.96 5.02
N GLY A 141 18.10 25.89 5.84
CA GLY A 141 16.85 26.64 5.66
C GLY A 141 16.98 27.87 4.78
N SER A 142 18.18 28.16 4.25
CA SER A 142 18.49 29.38 3.50
C SER A 142 17.57 29.64 2.30
N GLU A 143 17.04 28.59 1.65
CA GLU A 143 16.10 28.71 0.52
C GLU A 143 14.62 28.52 0.94
N ASN A 144 14.35 28.17 2.19
CA ASN A 144 13.00 27.97 2.70
C ASN A 144 12.41 29.28 3.23
N GLY A 145 11.55 29.93 2.44
CA GLY A 145 10.92 31.20 2.80
C GLY A 145 10.13 31.17 4.12
N LEU A 146 9.49 30.05 4.45
CA LEU A 146 8.75 29.90 5.71
C LEU A 146 9.70 29.79 6.90
N TYR A 147 10.81 29.06 6.74
CA TYR A 147 11.86 28.99 7.75
C TYR A 147 12.40 30.40 8.05
N ARG A 148 12.83 31.14 7.02
CA ARG A 148 13.42 32.48 7.17
C ARG A 148 12.46 33.49 7.80
N SER A 149 11.17 33.40 7.49
CA SER A 149 10.19 34.40 7.94
C SER A 149 9.65 34.13 9.35
N PHE A 150 9.53 32.86 9.75
CA PHE A 150 8.81 32.48 10.97
C PHE A 150 9.65 31.75 12.01
N ILE A 151 10.68 31.01 11.59
CA ILE A 151 11.47 30.13 12.47
C ILE A 151 12.84 30.75 12.78
N GLN A 152 13.55 31.21 11.75
CA GLN A 152 14.89 31.80 11.89
C GLN A 152 14.95 32.92 12.93
N PRO A 153 14.04 33.94 12.95
CA PRO A 153 14.13 35.02 13.93
C PRO A 153 14.02 34.53 15.38
N LYS A 154 13.25 33.46 15.61
CA LYS A 154 13.10 32.84 16.94
C LYS A 154 14.31 32.02 17.34
N LEU A 155 14.98 31.38 16.39
CA LEU A 155 16.23 30.67 16.65
C LEU A 155 17.38 31.64 16.91
N GLU A 156 17.38 32.80 16.24
CA GLU A 156 18.35 33.87 16.48
C GLU A 156 18.29 34.38 17.93
N GLU A 157 17.11 34.49 18.53
CA GLU A 157 16.94 34.83 19.95
C GLU A 157 17.65 33.83 20.89
N LEU A 158 17.85 32.58 20.45
CA LEU A 158 18.53 31.54 21.23
C LEU A 158 20.04 31.51 21.01
N ASN A 159 20.58 32.28 20.05
CA ASN A 159 22.02 32.30 19.74
C ASN A 159 22.88 32.92 20.85
N ASP A 160 22.26 33.56 21.86
CA ASP A 160 22.94 34.13 23.03
C ASP A 160 23.39 33.06 24.04
N PHE A 161 22.88 31.83 23.95
CA PHE A 161 23.34 30.73 24.79
C PHE A 161 24.69 30.16 24.33
N ASP A 162 25.62 30.04 25.27
CA ASP A 162 26.93 29.39 25.09
C ASP A 162 26.79 27.93 24.58
N LEU A 163 27.76 27.45 23.80
CA LEU A 163 27.76 26.13 23.16
C LEU A 163 27.55 24.98 24.14
N LYS A 164 27.98 25.14 25.39
CA LYS A 164 27.79 24.13 26.46
C LYS A 164 26.33 23.83 26.80
N TYR A 165 25.40 24.70 26.42
CA TYR A 165 23.97 24.50 26.64
C TYR A 165 23.28 23.75 25.50
N TRP A 166 23.97 23.55 24.38
CA TRP A 166 23.45 22.88 23.20
C TRP A 166 23.98 21.43 23.12
N PRO A 167 23.18 20.48 22.60
CA PRO A 167 23.67 19.15 22.28
C PRO A 167 24.80 19.20 21.24
N ASP A 168 25.78 18.30 21.35
CA ASP A 168 26.76 18.12 20.28
C ASP A 168 26.08 17.47 19.06
N ILE A 169 26.46 17.88 17.85
CA ILE A 169 25.96 17.28 16.61
C ILE A 169 26.22 15.76 16.55
N ALA A 170 27.31 15.30 17.16
CA ALA A 170 27.59 13.87 17.29
C ALA A 170 26.58 13.16 18.16
N ASP A 171 26.04 13.82 19.20
CA ASP A 171 25.00 13.25 20.04
C ASP A 171 23.65 13.24 19.33
N VAL A 172 23.33 14.30 18.55
CA VAL A 172 22.14 14.32 17.67
C VAL A 172 22.18 13.16 16.66
N LEU A 173 23.33 12.94 16.00
CA LEU A 173 23.52 11.82 15.07
C LEU A 173 23.50 10.47 15.77
N GLN A 174 23.97 10.38 17.02
CA GLN A 174 23.85 9.15 17.81
C GLN A 174 22.37 8.85 18.08
N THR A 175 21.57 9.85 18.47
CA THR A 175 20.12 9.69 18.67
C THR A 175 19.41 9.21 17.40
N LEU A 176 19.71 9.81 16.25
CA LEU A 176 19.19 9.34 14.96
C LEU A 176 19.60 7.89 14.68
N GLY A 177 20.84 7.54 15.01
CA GLY A 177 21.36 6.19 14.80
C GLY A 177 20.74 5.12 15.72
N GLU A 178 20.30 5.51 16.91
CA GLU A 178 19.70 4.62 17.92
C GLU A 178 18.16 4.59 17.85
N GLU A 179 17.56 5.41 16.99
CA GLU A 179 16.11 5.46 16.81
C GLU A 179 15.59 4.10 16.29
N PRO A 180 14.68 3.43 17.02
CA PRO A 180 14.04 2.23 16.52
C PRO A 180 13.07 2.63 15.40
N VAL A 181 13.36 2.20 14.17
CA VAL A 181 12.49 2.42 13.01
C VAL A 181 11.76 1.11 12.70
N GLU A 182 10.44 1.12 12.90
CA GLU A 182 9.57 0.02 12.50
C GLU A 182 8.74 0.46 11.29
N ILE A 183 8.55 -0.47 10.34
CA ILE A 183 7.71 -0.22 9.16
C ILE A 183 6.28 -0.63 9.53
N GLU A 184 5.37 0.35 9.54
CA GLU A 184 3.93 0.11 9.74
C GLU A 184 3.22 -0.12 8.41
N PHE A 185 2.25 -1.03 8.40
CA PHE A 185 1.41 -1.32 7.23
C PHE A 185 0.08 -0.58 7.32
N LEU A 186 -0.39 -0.06 6.19
CA LEU A 186 -1.68 0.62 6.07
C LEU A 186 -2.86 -0.35 6.09
N ASP A 187 -2.63 -1.62 5.72
CA ASP A 187 -3.66 -2.66 5.60
C ASP A 187 -3.11 -4.08 5.83
N ASP A 188 -3.99 -4.97 6.29
CA ASP A 188 -3.68 -6.38 6.60
C ASP A 188 -3.25 -7.18 5.36
N ALA A 189 -3.64 -6.76 4.15
CA ALA A 189 -3.28 -7.48 2.93
C ALA A 189 -1.80 -7.26 2.59
N SER A 190 -1.33 -6.02 2.68
CA SER A 190 0.07 -5.64 2.50
C SER A 190 0.98 -6.37 3.49
N GLU A 191 0.63 -6.39 4.77
CA GLU A 191 1.36 -7.15 5.81
C GLU A 191 1.41 -8.64 5.46
N ALA A 192 0.27 -9.22 5.06
CA ALA A 192 0.16 -10.63 4.77
C ALA A 192 0.89 -11.05 3.47
N ILE A 193 1.04 -10.15 2.50
CA ILE A 193 1.83 -10.34 1.28
C ILE A 193 3.32 -10.37 1.60
N ILE A 194 3.78 -9.42 2.43
CA ILE A 194 5.19 -9.28 2.82
C ILE A 194 5.60 -10.45 3.73
N SER A 195 4.76 -10.82 4.68
CA SER A 195 4.98 -11.96 5.59
C SER A 195 4.96 -13.32 4.87
N ALA A 196 4.45 -13.40 3.65
CA ALA A 196 4.35 -14.65 2.92
C ALA A 196 5.72 -15.08 2.34
N ARG A 197 6.16 -16.28 2.70
CA ARG A 197 7.45 -16.86 2.27
C ARG A 197 7.60 -17.09 0.76
N ARG A 198 6.49 -17.16 0.00
CA ARG A 198 6.52 -17.40 -1.45
C ARG A 198 5.37 -16.67 -2.16
N PRO A 199 5.63 -16.03 -3.31
CA PRO A 199 4.58 -15.50 -4.17
C PRO A 199 3.60 -16.61 -4.53
N SER A 200 2.32 -16.39 -4.30
CA SER A 200 1.32 -17.40 -4.60
C SER A 200 -0.01 -16.78 -4.99
N LEU A 201 -0.84 -17.56 -5.68
CA LEU A 201 -2.23 -17.19 -5.94
C LEU A 201 -3.02 -16.89 -4.66
N THR A 202 -2.55 -17.40 -3.51
CA THR A 202 -3.11 -17.07 -2.19
C THR A 202 -2.96 -15.59 -1.84
N ASP A 203 -1.91 -14.93 -2.30
CA ASP A 203 -1.69 -13.51 -2.06
C ASP A 203 -2.74 -12.67 -2.79
N PHE A 204 -3.07 -13.05 -4.03
CA PHE A 204 -4.20 -12.46 -4.77
C PHE A 204 -5.52 -12.61 -3.99
N PHE A 205 -5.80 -13.81 -3.47
CA PHE A 205 -7.03 -14.04 -2.72
C PHE A 205 -7.09 -13.29 -1.40
N LYS A 206 -5.97 -13.13 -0.68
CA LYS A 206 -5.91 -12.30 0.53
C LYS A 206 -6.27 -10.85 0.20
N ASN A 207 -5.62 -10.27 -0.81
CA ASN A 207 -5.91 -8.92 -1.30
C ASN A 207 -7.39 -8.79 -1.73
N PHE A 208 -7.88 -9.72 -2.55
CA PHE A 208 -9.27 -9.72 -3.03
C PHE A 208 -10.29 -9.79 -1.88
N PHE A 209 -10.04 -10.63 -0.87
CA PHE A 209 -10.93 -10.73 0.29
C PHE A 209 -10.87 -9.50 1.18
N SER A 210 -9.69 -8.90 1.41
CA SER A 210 -9.56 -7.64 2.15
C SER A 210 -10.32 -6.50 1.48
N HIS A 211 -10.13 -6.29 0.17
CA HIS A 211 -10.86 -5.25 -0.58
C HIS A 211 -12.38 -5.37 -0.43
N LEU A 212 -12.89 -6.60 -0.51
CA LEU A 212 -14.31 -6.87 -0.33
C LEU A 212 -14.76 -6.70 1.13
N HIS A 213 -13.93 -7.05 2.11
CA HIS A 213 -14.20 -6.84 3.53
C HIS A 213 -14.33 -5.35 3.88
N ASP A 214 -13.38 -4.55 3.40
CA ASP A 214 -13.28 -3.11 3.70
C ASP A 214 -14.48 -2.33 3.17
N VAL A 215 -15.05 -2.77 2.05
CA VAL A 215 -16.26 -2.18 1.48
C VAL A 215 -17.55 -2.85 1.97
N SER A 216 -17.51 -3.79 2.92
CA SER A 216 -18.68 -4.49 3.47
C SER A 216 -19.09 -3.94 4.85
N ASP A 217 -19.33 -2.64 4.93
CA ASP A 217 -19.70 -1.95 6.18
C ASP A 217 -21.22 -1.82 6.42
N GLY A 218 -22.04 -2.15 5.42
CA GLY A 218 -23.51 -2.01 5.46
C GLY A 218 -24.04 -0.61 5.18
N SER A 219 -23.20 0.34 4.78
CA SER A 219 -23.62 1.65 4.31
C SER A 219 -24.37 1.54 2.98
N TYR A 220 -25.29 2.48 2.71
CA TYR A 220 -26.17 2.41 1.53
C TYR A 220 -25.42 2.41 0.18
N CYS A 221 -24.21 2.98 0.15
CA CYS A 221 -23.36 3.06 -1.04
C CYS A 221 -22.35 1.91 -1.14
N LEU A 222 -22.20 1.10 -0.10
CA LEU A 222 -21.20 0.04 0.05
C LEU A 222 -21.87 -1.33 0.17
N LEU A 223 -21.08 -2.40 0.18
CA LEU A 223 -21.62 -3.75 0.22
C LEU A 223 -22.33 -4.04 1.56
N PRO A 224 -23.38 -4.87 1.55
CA PRO A 224 -24.02 -5.33 2.78
C PRO A 224 -23.00 -5.96 3.74
N LYS A 225 -23.18 -5.80 5.07
CA LYS A 225 -22.28 -6.38 6.09
C LYS A 225 -22.05 -7.89 5.95
N GLU A 226 -23.07 -8.59 5.44
CA GLU A 226 -23.04 -10.04 5.25
C GLU A 226 -22.87 -10.40 3.77
N PHE A 227 -22.26 -9.51 2.97
CA PHE A 227 -21.99 -9.79 1.57
C PHE A 227 -21.05 -10.98 1.44
N ARG A 228 -21.50 -12.03 0.73
CA ARG A 228 -20.72 -13.25 0.51
C ARG A 228 -21.01 -13.84 -0.85
N ILE A 229 -19.96 -14.06 -1.64
CA ILE A 229 -20.03 -14.89 -2.85
C ILE A 229 -19.62 -16.32 -2.53
N SER A 230 -20.26 -17.27 -3.23
CA SER A 230 -19.93 -18.69 -3.16
C SER A 230 -18.48 -18.96 -3.56
N ASP A 231 -17.97 -20.11 -3.13
CA ASP A 231 -16.63 -20.58 -3.53
C ASP A 231 -16.54 -20.72 -5.07
N GLY A 232 -17.63 -21.12 -5.73
CA GLY A 232 -17.71 -21.26 -7.18
C GLY A 232 -17.69 -19.91 -7.89
N GLY A 233 -18.45 -18.93 -7.38
CA GLY A 233 -18.43 -17.57 -7.93
C GLY A 233 -17.06 -16.90 -7.80
N ILE A 234 -16.38 -17.11 -6.67
CA ILE A 234 -15.01 -16.64 -6.46
C ILE A 234 -14.02 -17.34 -7.38
N ALA A 235 -14.17 -18.64 -7.63
CA ALA A 235 -13.32 -19.35 -8.58
C ALA A 235 -13.46 -18.76 -10.00
N THR A 236 -14.70 -18.54 -10.45
CA THR A 236 -14.99 -17.90 -11.75
C THR A 236 -14.37 -16.50 -11.84
N LEU A 237 -14.56 -15.67 -10.81
CA LEU A 237 -13.97 -14.33 -10.76
C LEU A 237 -12.44 -14.39 -10.82
N ALA A 238 -11.80 -15.20 -9.98
CA ALA A 238 -10.35 -15.34 -9.97
C ALA A 238 -9.78 -15.81 -11.32
N ASN A 239 -10.47 -16.75 -11.99
CA ASN A 239 -10.07 -17.24 -13.32
C ASN A 239 -10.08 -16.12 -14.39
N ILE A 240 -11.01 -15.18 -14.30
CA ILE A 240 -11.12 -14.04 -15.23
C ILE A 240 -10.15 -12.92 -14.84
N LEU A 241 -10.11 -12.57 -13.55
CA LEU A 241 -9.31 -11.48 -13.02
C LEU A 241 -7.81 -11.75 -13.18
N CYS A 242 -7.36 -12.96 -12.87
CA CYS A 242 -5.96 -13.38 -13.04
C CYS A 242 -5.64 -13.90 -14.44
N ASP A 243 -6.60 -13.88 -15.37
CA ASP A 243 -6.46 -14.39 -16.74
C ASP A 243 -5.87 -15.82 -16.82
N LEU A 244 -6.41 -16.73 -16.01
CA LEU A 244 -5.90 -18.09 -15.93
C LEU A 244 -6.26 -18.88 -17.19
N ALA A 245 -5.24 -19.54 -17.76
CA ALA A 245 -5.42 -20.46 -18.87
C ALA A 245 -6.32 -21.65 -18.46
N PRO A 246 -7.05 -22.27 -19.42
CA PRO A 246 -8.00 -23.35 -19.13
C PRO A 246 -7.44 -24.49 -18.27
N GLU A 247 -6.17 -24.85 -18.46
CA GLU A 247 -5.51 -25.95 -17.73
C GLU A 247 -5.17 -25.59 -16.27
N ARG A 248 -5.19 -24.30 -15.94
CA ARG A 248 -4.87 -23.75 -14.61
C ARG A 248 -6.08 -23.14 -13.92
N MET A 249 -7.27 -23.25 -14.53
CA MET A 249 -8.49 -22.73 -13.95
C MET A 249 -8.77 -23.38 -12.60
N LEU A 250 -9.17 -22.54 -11.67
CA LEU A 250 -9.58 -22.93 -10.34
C LEU A 250 -11.01 -23.44 -10.36
N ASP A 251 -11.27 -24.42 -9.50
CA ASP A 251 -12.61 -24.89 -9.19
C ASP A 251 -13.06 -24.41 -7.80
N GLU A 252 -14.34 -24.63 -7.51
CA GLU A 252 -14.93 -24.37 -6.19
C GLU A 252 -14.14 -25.07 -5.06
N GLY A 253 -13.69 -26.31 -5.31
CA GLY A 253 -12.95 -27.11 -4.34
C GLY A 253 -11.63 -26.48 -3.91
N TYR A 254 -10.92 -25.83 -4.84
CA TYR A 254 -9.70 -25.08 -4.57
C TYR A 254 -9.96 -23.91 -3.62
N VAL A 255 -10.96 -23.07 -3.95
CA VAL A 255 -11.30 -21.87 -3.15
C VAL A 255 -11.75 -22.27 -1.75
N LYS A 256 -12.54 -23.34 -1.62
CA LYS A 256 -12.98 -23.86 -0.32
C LYS A 256 -11.80 -24.24 0.59
N ARG A 257 -10.84 -25.01 0.06
CA ARG A 257 -9.61 -25.39 0.81
C ARG A 257 -8.78 -24.17 1.16
N LEU A 258 -8.69 -23.20 0.25
CA LEU A 258 -7.97 -21.97 0.46
C LEU A 258 -8.57 -21.15 1.62
N ARG A 259 -9.89 -20.94 1.63
CA ARG A 259 -10.57 -20.24 2.71
C ARG A 259 -10.36 -20.91 4.05
N GLN A 260 -10.48 -22.24 4.10
CA GLN A 260 -10.21 -23.01 5.32
C GLN A 260 -8.80 -22.74 5.85
N ARG A 261 -7.78 -22.82 4.99
CA ARG A 261 -6.39 -22.56 5.38
C ARG A 261 -6.17 -21.12 5.85
N LEU A 262 -6.82 -20.12 5.25
CA LEU A 262 -6.71 -18.73 5.69
C LEU A 262 -7.35 -18.51 7.06
N ARG A 263 -8.47 -19.17 7.36
CA ARG A 263 -9.08 -19.15 8.71
C ARG A 263 -8.17 -19.79 9.76
N GLU A 264 -7.50 -20.89 9.42
CA GLU A 264 -6.49 -21.52 10.29
C GLU A 264 -5.28 -20.59 10.56
N GLN A 265 -5.03 -19.62 9.68
CA GLN A 265 -4.02 -18.57 9.84
C GLN A 265 -4.54 -17.31 10.56
N ASN A 266 -5.77 -17.34 11.11
CA ASN A 266 -6.44 -16.20 11.75
C ASN A 266 -6.64 -14.97 10.84
N PHE A 267 -6.68 -15.15 9.51
CA PHE A 267 -6.97 -14.06 8.60
C PHE A 267 -8.46 -13.67 8.70
N THR A 268 -8.71 -12.43 9.11
CA THR A 268 -10.02 -11.90 9.53
C THR A 268 -10.98 -11.64 8.37
N ALA A 269 -10.46 -11.31 7.18
CA ALA A 269 -11.25 -11.00 6.00
C ALA A 269 -11.78 -12.24 5.25
N VAL A 270 -11.60 -13.46 5.75
CA VAL A 270 -12.18 -14.69 5.14
C VAL A 270 -13.47 -15.09 5.87
N TRP A 271 -14.58 -14.54 5.38
CA TRP A 271 -15.93 -14.90 5.83
C TRP A 271 -16.35 -16.31 5.41
#